data_AF-A0A944XTQ6-F1
#
_entry.id   AF-A0A944XTQ6-F1
#
_cell.length_a   1.000
_cell.length_b   1.000
_cell.length_c   1.000
_cell.angle_alpha   90.00
_cell.angle_beta   90.00
_cell.angle_gamma   90.00
#
_symmetry.space_group_name_H-M   'P 1'
#
loop_
_entity.id
_entity.type
_entity.pdbx_description
1 polymer ?
#
loop_
_entity_poly.entity_id
_entity_poly.type
_entity_poly.pdbx_seq_one_letter_code
_entity_poly.pdbx_strand_id
1 'polypeptide(L)' 'MGRNHSKLLNNLEQLRKSFGLTQQELSIKAEVSRKSINAIENGVYIPSTV' A
#
# COMPACT_ATOMS: atom_id res chain seq x y z
N MET A 1 16.74 -2.85 8.01
CA MET A 1 15.84 -3.84 7.39
C MET A 1 14.75 -4.21 8.40
N GLY A 2 13.73 -3.36 8.57
CA GLY A 2 12.65 -3.57 9.55
C GLY A 2 11.40 -4.12 8.87
N ARG A 3 11.50 -5.30 8.25
CA ARG A 3 10.39 -5.94 7.53
C ARG A 3 9.77 -6.99 8.44
N ASN A 4 8.84 -6.61 9.32
CA ASN A 4 7.84 -7.49 9.95
C ASN A 4 7.10 -6.70 11.04
N HIS A 5 6.32 -5.69 10.65
CA HIS A 5 5.22 -5.28 11.51
C HIS A 5 4.09 -6.28 11.30
N SER A 6 4.10 -7.40 12.02
CA SER A 6 3.10 -8.47 11.94
C SER A 6 1.66 -7.98 12.24
N LYS A 7 1.53 -6.76 12.79
CA LYS A 7 0.25 -6.06 13.05
C LYS A 7 -0.18 -5.08 11.95
N LEU A 8 0.70 -4.74 11.00
CA LEU A 8 0.42 -3.89 9.83
C LEU A 8 0.53 -4.72 8.55
N LEU A 9 -0.05 -5.92 8.56
CA LEU A 9 -0.24 -6.71 7.35
C LEU A 9 -1.31 -6.00 6.50
N ASN A 10 -0.81 -5.12 5.64
CA ASN A 10 -1.58 -4.56 4.55
C ASN A 10 -1.89 -5.69 3.54
N ASN A 11 -3.18 -5.87 3.21
CA ASN A 11 -3.62 -6.79 2.15
C ASN A 11 -3.78 -6.08 0.79
N LEU A 12 -3.42 -4.79 0.70
CA LEU A 12 -3.48 -3.96 -0.51
C LEU A 12 -2.69 -4.58 -1.66
N GLU A 13 -1.50 -5.15 -1.43
CA GLU A 13 -0.74 -5.80 -2.51
C GLU A 13 -1.49 -7.01 -3.07
N GLN A 14 -2.04 -7.85 -2.20
CA GLN A 14 -2.81 -9.02 -2.61
C GLN A 14 -4.10 -8.62 -3.33
N LEU A 15 -4.85 -7.65 -2.79
CA LEU A 15 -6.07 -7.14 -3.41
C LEU A 15 -5.76 -6.52 -4.77
N ARG A 16 -4.76 -5.64 -4.85
CA ARG A 16 -4.33 -5.00 -6.09
C ARG A 16 -3.99 -6.04 -7.16
N LYS A 17 -3.21 -7.07 -6.81
CA LYS A 17 -2.87 -8.18 -7.72
C LYS A 17 -4.11 -9.00 -8.10
N SER A 18 -5.05 -9.22 -7.18
CA SER A 18 -6.31 -9.91 -7.47
C SER A 18 -7.17 -9.17 -8.49
N PHE A 19 -7.06 -7.84 -8.54
CA PHE A 19 -7.71 -7.01 -9.56
C PHE A 19 -6.86 -6.80 -10.82
N GLY A 20 -5.67 -7.42 -10.91
CA GLY A 20 -4.76 -7.27 -12.05
C GLY A 20 -4.16 -5.87 -12.21
N LEU A 21 -4.23 -5.03 -11.17
CA LEU A 21 -3.82 -3.63 -11.22
C LEU A 21 -2.33 -3.47 -10.92
N THR A 22 -1.69 -2.49 -11.55
CA THR A 22 -0.36 -2.03 -11.13
C THR A 22 -0.44 -1.00 -9.99
N GLN A 23 0.65 -0.76 -9.26
CA GLN A 23 0.70 0.31 -8.25
C GLN A 23 0.33 1.68 -8.85
N GLN A 24 0.71 1.92 -10.12
CA GLN A 24 0.43 3.16 -10.84
C GLN A 24 -1.05 3.30 -11.16
N GLU A 25 -1.70 2.23 -11.61
CA GLU A 25 -3.14 2.25 -11.89
C GLU A 25 -3.97 2.39 -10.62
N LEU A 26 -3.57 1.71 -9.55
CA LEU A 26 -4.21 1.87 -8.25
C LEU A 26 -4.04 3.31 -7.75
N SER A 27 -2.87 3.94 -7.96
CA SER A 27 -2.63 5.31 -7.54
C SER A 27 -3.52 6.31 -8.28
N ILE A 28 -3.72 6.11 -9.59
CA ILE A 28 -4.63 6.94 -10.40
C ILE A 28 -6.07 6.78 -9.91
N LYS A 29 -6.52 5.54 -9.68
CA LYS A 29 -7.89 5.24 -9.20
C LYS A 29 -8.17 5.76 -7.78
N ALA A 30 -7.16 5.76 -6.92
CA ALA A 30 -7.27 6.21 -5.53
C ALA A 30 -6.87 7.69 -5.35
N GLU A 31 -6.57 8.41 -6.44
CA GLU A 31 -6.15 9.84 -6.43
C GLU A 31 -4.98 10.12 -5.47
N VAL A 32 -4.06 9.17 -5.36
CA VAL A 32 -2.84 9.28 -4.55
C VAL A 32 -1.59 9.10 -5.39
N SER A 33 -0.44 9.50 -4.86
CA SER A 33 0.84 9.22 -5.50
C SER A 33 1.15 7.73 -5.50
N ARG A 34 1.80 7.22 -6.56
CA ARG A 34 2.38 5.86 -6.60
C ARG A 34 3.28 5.60 -5.39
N LYS A 35 4.00 6.62 -4.90
CA LYS A 35 4.86 6.52 -3.71
C LYS A 35 4.05 6.23 -2.44
N SER A 36 2.83 6.75 -2.34
CA SER A 36 1.91 6.45 -1.23
C SER A 36 1.46 5.00 -1.27
N ILE A 37 1.05 4.48 -2.43
CA ILE A 37 0.71 3.05 -2.59
C ILE A 37 1.88 2.16 -2.17
N ASN A 38 3.09 2.47 -2.64
CA ASN A 38 4.30 1.73 -2.29
C ASN A 38 4.58 1.78 -0.77
N ALA A 39 4.45 2.95 -0.14
CA ALA A 39 4.65 3.11 1.29
C ALA A 39 3.62 2.33 2.11
N ILE A 40 2.37 2.28 1.66
CA ILE A 40 1.30 1.50 2.29
C ILE A 40 1.59 0.00 2.13
N GLU A 41 1.93 -0.48 0.93
CA GLU A 41 2.29 -1.90 0.67
C GLU A 41 3.55 -2.34 1.43
N ASN A 42 4.54 -1.47 1.61
CA ASN A 42 5.75 -1.78 2.38
C ASN A 42 5.58 -1.57 3.89
N GLY A 43 4.41 -1.16 4.37
CA GLY A 43 4.16 -0.91 5.79
C GLY A 43 4.97 0.27 6.37
N VAL A 44 5.42 1.19 5.51
CA VAL A 44 6.15 2.42 5.89
C VAL A 44 5.17 3.56 6.21
N TYR A 45 3.89 3.42 5.88
CA TYR A 45 2.86 4.39 6.21
C TYR A 45 1.96 3.87 7.34
N ILE A 46 2.25 4.32 8.55
CA ILE A 46 1.27 4.34 9.64
C ILE A 46 0.47 5.63 9.44
N PRO A 47 -0.81 5.60 9.07
CA PRO A 47 -1.65 6.79 9.19
C PRO A 47 -1.72 7.11 10.69
N SER A 48 -0.98 8.12 11.14
CA SER A 48 -1.33 8.79 12.39
C SER A 48 -2.70 9.41 12.17
N THR A 49 -3.73 8.68 12.58
CA THR A 49 -4.96 9.30 13.04
C THR A 49 -4.57 10.10 14.28
N VAL A 50 -4.98 11.37 14.31
CA VAL A 50 -4.88 12.24 15.49
C VAL A 50 -5.59 11.62 16.69
#